data_AF-A0A3S0L8Z8-F1
#
_entry.id   AF-A0A3S0L8Z8-F1
#
_cell.length_a   1.000
_cell.length_b   1.000
_cell.length_c   1.000
_cell.angle_alpha   90.00
_cell.angle_beta   90.00
_cell.angle_gamma   90.00
#
_symmetry.space_group_name_H-M   'P 1'
#
loop_
_entity.id
_entity.type
_entity.pdbx_description
1 polymer ?
#
loop_
_entity_poly.entity_id
_entity_poly.type
_entity_poly.pdbx_seq_one_letter_code
_entity_poly.pdbx_strand_id
1 'polypeptide(L)'
;MGKLLRYLVAQAVQGHVRGTTEYAIGLEVLGRDPSSYSPGEDPTVRVQVGRLRQRLETYARTCAQLGDVVIRIPLGSYMPVIERLDAAPPAPPPPGRANPLTIQPVQFIAGKAAGRAFAQGLQEELLSQLVQAFGPVVLGEAAQQDQPRVVISTLRVDADRIRVSVRLLEVPQHRVTWARQFDQAPGFGIQEQEALASTICSALKLHLQG
;
A
#
# COMPACT_ATOMS: atom_id res chain seq x y z
N MET A 1 14.57 -17.88 13.41
CA MET A 1 13.65 -16.76 13.09
C MET A 1 14.33 -15.40 12.99
N GLY A 2 15.35 -15.09 13.82
CA GLY A 2 16.07 -13.80 13.70
C GLY A 2 16.72 -13.53 12.34
N LYS A 3 17.21 -14.56 11.64
CA LYS A 3 17.76 -14.44 10.26
C LYS A 3 16.72 -13.91 9.26
N LEU A 4 15.50 -14.45 9.30
CA LEU A 4 14.40 -14.03 8.43
C LEU A 4 13.98 -12.58 8.71
N LEU A 5 13.74 -12.23 9.97
CA LEU A 5 13.39 -10.85 10.32
C LEU A 5 14.48 -9.86 9.89
N ARG A 6 15.75 -10.17 10.16
CA ARG A 6 16.88 -9.32 9.79
C ARG A 6 16.98 -9.13 8.28
N TYR A 7 16.84 -10.20 7.51
CA TYR A 7 16.84 -10.14 6.05
C TYR A 7 15.73 -9.21 5.53
N LEU A 8 14.49 -9.43 5.99
CA LEU A 8 13.33 -8.64 5.58
C LEU A 8 13.49 -7.16 5.93
N VAL A 9 13.98 -6.85 7.13
CA VAL A 9 14.25 -5.46 7.56
C VAL A 9 15.36 -4.82 6.72
N ALA A 10 16.44 -5.56 6.43
CA ALA A 10 17.52 -5.05 5.59
C ALA A 10 17.03 -4.71 4.17
N GLN A 11 16.21 -5.57 3.57
CA GLN A 11 15.58 -5.32 2.27
C GLN A 11 14.67 -4.08 2.30
N ALA A 12 13.89 -3.91 3.37
CA ALA A 12 12.99 -2.77 3.54
C ALA A 12 13.74 -1.43 3.69
N VAL A 13 14.79 -1.39 4.52
CA VAL A 13 15.59 -0.17 4.74
C VAL A 13 16.37 0.24 3.49
N GLN A 14 16.77 -0.72 2.67
CA GLN A 14 17.50 -0.44 1.42
C GLN A 14 16.58 -0.11 0.23
N GLY A 15 15.25 -0.12 0.41
CA GLY A 15 14.28 0.20 -0.65
C GLY A 15 14.15 -0.88 -1.75
N HIS A 16 14.70 -2.07 -1.54
CA HIS A 16 14.71 -3.14 -2.54
C HIS A 16 13.42 -3.95 -2.56
N VAL A 17 12.35 -3.39 -3.14
CA VAL A 17 11.02 -4.05 -3.23
C VAL A 17 11.06 -5.38 -4.01
N ARG A 18 12.01 -5.54 -4.94
CA ARG A 18 12.13 -6.75 -5.78
C ARG A 18 12.81 -7.94 -5.07
N GLY A 19 13.53 -7.72 -3.96
CA GLY A 19 14.26 -8.77 -3.23
C GLY A 19 13.40 -9.61 -2.29
N THR A 20 12.14 -9.25 -2.08
CA THR A 20 11.26 -9.87 -1.08
C THR A 20 10.26 -10.86 -1.69
N THR A 21 10.65 -11.56 -2.75
CA THR A 21 9.82 -12.63 -3.32
C THR A 21 9.93 -13.90 -2.48
N GLU A 22 8.89 -14.74 -2.50
CA GLU A 22 8.92 -16.02 -1.79
C GLU A 22 10.12 -16.87 -2.21
N TYR A 23 10.42 -16.88 -3.51
CA TYR A 23 11.54 -17.58 -4.09
C TYR A 23 12.89 -17.09 -3.52
N ALA A 24 13.14 -15.78 -3.56
CA ALA A 24 14.38 -15.19 -3.04
C ALA A 24 14.56 -15.48 -1.55
N ILE A 25 13.50 -15.39 -0.75
CA ILE A 25 13.55 -15.72 0.68
C ILE A 25 13.89 -17.20 0.91
N GLY A 26 13.30 -18.09 0.10
CA GLY A 26 13.58 -19.52 0.16
C GLY A 26 15.06 -19.83 -0.08
N LEU A 27 15.67 -19.21 -1.08
CA LEU A 27 17.09 -19.40 -1.38
C LEU A 27 18.00 -18.72 -0.35
N GLU A 28 17.84 -17.41 -0.16
CA GLU A 28 18.81 -16.57 0.55
C GLU A 28 18.71 -16.71 2.07
N VAL A 29 17.54 -17.07 2.60
CA VAL A 29 17.31 -17.16 4.05
C VAL A 29 17.14 -18.59 4.52
N LEU A 30 16.41 -19.40 3.75
CA LEU A 30 16.10 -20.78 4.13
C LEU A 30 17.04 -21.82 3.49
N GLY A 31 17.95 -21.39 2.61
CA GLY A 31 18.95 -22.27 1.98
C GLY A 31 18.33 -23.35 1.11
N ARG A 32 17.18 -23.05 0.48
CA ARG A 32 16.55 -23.98 -0.46
C ARG A 32 17.38 -24.10 -1.74
N ASP A 33 17.36 -25.28 -2.32
CA ASP A 33 18.07 -25.56 -3.57
C ASP A 33 17.33 -24.90 -4.75
N PRO A 34 18.00 -24.03 -5.54
CA PRO A 34 17.39 -23.39 -6.71
C PRO A 34 16.84 -24.38 -7.75
N SER A 35 17.42 -25.58 -7.84
CA SER A 35 17.04 -26.59 -8.84
C SER A 35 15.76 -27.36 -8.48
N SER A 36 15.36 -27.36 -7.20
CA SER A 36 14.21 -28.14 -6.72
C SER A 36 13.18 -27.31 -5.97
N TYR A 37 13.45 -26.03 -5.68
CA TYR A 37 12.55 -25.21 -4.88
C TYR A 37 11.47 -24.53 -5.72
N SER A 38 10.22 -24.92 -5.48
CA SER A 38 9.03 -24.28 -6.02
C SER A 38 8.18 -23.69 -4.89
N PRO A 39 7.96 -22.36 -4.85
CA PRO A 39 7.05 -21.74 -3.89
C PRO A 39 5.62 -22.29 -3.94
N GLY A 40 5.18 -22.79 -5.10
CA GLY A 40 3.86 -23.42 -5.23
C GLY A 40 3.71 -24.69 -4.40
N GLU A 41 4.78 -25.50 -4.35
CA GLU A 41 4.77 -26.84 -3.77
C GLU A 41 5.34 -26.87 -2.34
N ASP A 42 6.30 -26.01 -2.03
CA ASP A 42 6.90 -25.89 -0.69
C ASP A 42 6.45 -24.60 0.03
N PRO A 43 5.48 -24.69 0.96
CA PRO A 43 4.96 -23.54 1.71
C PRO A 43 5.88 -23.08 2.84
N THR A 44 7.11 -23.57 2.96
CA THR A 44 7.97 -23.29 4.12
C THR A 44 8.17 -21.80 4.36
N VAL A 45 8.36 -20.99 3.32
CA VAL A 45 8.48 -19.53 3.45
C VAL A 45 7.18 -18.94 4.00
N ARG A 46 6.02 -19.29 3.43
CA ARG A 46 4.70 -18.86 3.93
C ARG A 46 4.51 -19.20 5.41
N VAL A 47 4.89 -20.41 5.83
CA VAL A 47 4.78 -20.86 7.22
C VAL A 47 5.68 -20.06 8.14
N GLN A 48 6.96 -19.87 7.78
CA GLN A 48 7.91 -19.14 8.63
C GLN A 48 7.56 -17.65 8.74
N VAL A 49 7.11 -17.03 7.64
CA VAL A 49 6.63 -15.64 7.64
C VAL A 49 5.33 -15.52 8.45
N GLY A 50 4.42 -16.49 8.35
CA GLY A 50 3.21 -16.54 9.18
C GLY A 50 3.54 -16.57 10.67
N ARG A 51 4.47 -17.42 11.09
CA ARG A 51 4.96 -17.48 12.48
C ARG A 51 5.66 -16.18 12.90
N LEU A 52 6.46 -15.58 12.03
CA LEU A 52 7.10 -14.30 12.30
C LEU A 52 6.05 -13.19 12.51
N ARG A 53 5.02 -13.13 11.65
CA ARG A 53 3.91 -12.18 11.77
C ARG A 53 3.22 -12.30 13.12
N GLN A 54 2.88 -13.51 13.55
CA GLN A 54 2.26 -13.74 14.86
C GLN A 54 3.15 -13.24 16.00
N ARG A 55 4.45 -13.54 15.97
CA ARG A 55 5.38 -13.10 17.03
C ARG A 55 5.55 -11.58 17.08
N LEU A 56 5.62 -10.93 15.92
CA LEU A 56 5.68 -9.48 15.82
C LEU A 56 4.40 -8.82 16.35
N GLU A 57 3.24 -9.42 16.05
CA GLU A 57 1.95 -8.95 16.54
C GLU A 57 1.80 -9.13 18.06
N THR A 58 2.28 -10.26 18.60
CA THR A 58 2.36 -10.45 20.05
C THR A 58 3.26 -9.40 20.68
N TYR A 59 4.48 -9.20 20.16
CA TYR A 59 5.42 -8.19 20.66
C TYR A 59 4.78 -6.80 20.68
N ALA A 60 4.14 -6.40 19.57
CA ALA A 60 3.47 -5.10 19.47
C ALA A 60 2.35 -4.92 20.48
N ARG A 61 1.67 -6.00 20.88
CA ARG A 61 0.56 -5.97 21.84
C ARG A 61 1.01 -6.03 23.30
N THR A 62 2.07 -6.78 23.60
CA THR A 62 2.42 -7.12 24.99
C THR A 62 3.66 -6.40 25.51
N CYS A 63 4.56 -5.97 24.62
CA CYS A 63 5.88 -5.48 24.99
C CYS A 63 6.17 -4.07 24.50
N ALA A 64 5.59 -3.66 23.36
CA ALA A 64 5.88 -2.36 22.79
C ALA A 64 5.34 -1.21 23.67
N GLN A 65 6.21 -0.25 23.95
CA GLN A 65 5.92 0.99 24.66
C GLN A 65 6.06 2.20 23.73
N LEU A 66 5.62 3.36 24.20
CA LEU A 66 5.81 4.61 23.47
C LEU A 66 7.31 4.88 23.23
N GLY A 67 7.67 5.24 22.01
CA GLY A 67 9.03 5.40 21.53
C GLY A 67 9.63 4.13 20.90
N ASP A 68 8.98 2.97 21.04
CA ASP A 68 9.52 1.72 20.49
C ASP A 68 9.31 1.60 18.98
N VAL A 69 10.24 0.90 18.33
CA VAL A 69 10.08 0.47 16.94
C VAL A 69 9.19 -0.77 16.89
N VAL A 70 8.10 -0.68 16.14
CA VAL A 70 7.18 -1.77 15.86
C VAL A 70 7.35 -2.20 14.40
N ILE A 71 7.52 -3.49 14.19
CA ILE A 71 7.65 -4.09 12.85
C ILE A 71 6.42 -4.92 12.57
N ARG A 72 5.79 -4.72 11.41
CA ARG A 72 4.61 -5.47 10.95
C ARG A 72 4.88 -6.07 9.58
N ILE A 73 4.30 -7.24 9.28
CA ILE A 73 4.37 -7.84 7.94
C ILE A 73 2.93 -8.01 7.44
N PRO A 74 2.47 -7.25 6.42
CA PRO A 74 1.12 -7.37 5.91
C PRO A 74 0.78 -8.76 5.38
N LEU A 75 -0.50 -9.12 5.38
CA LEU A 75 -1.00 -10.33 4.71
C LEU A 75 -0.75 -10.23 3.21
N GLY A 76 -0.32 -11.33 2.59
CA GLY A 76 0.00 -11.38 1.16
C GLY A 76 1.27 -10.62 0.76
N SER A 77 1.99 -10.04 1.72
CA SER A 77 3.29 -9.40 1.52
C SER A 77 4.35 -10.10 2.36
N TYR A 78 5.57 -10.09 1.85
CA TYR A 78 6.77 -10.42 2.61
C TYR A 78 7.56 -9.18 3.05
N MET A 79 7.21 -8.00 2.53
CA MET A 79 7.86 -6.74 2.88
C MET A 79 7.36 -6.24 4.25
N PRO A 80 8.25 -6.04 5.24
CA PRO A 80 7.86 -5.48 6.52
C PRO A 80 7.63 -3.96 6.43
N VAL A 81 6.72 -3.47 7.26
CA VAL A 81 6.53 -2.06 7.57
C VAL A 81 7.15 -1.81 8.94
N ILE A 82 7.95 -0.75 9.05
CA ILE A 82 8.69 -0.39 10.26
C ILE A 82 8.16 0.99 10.71
N GLU A 83 7.60 1.03 11.90
CA GLU A 83 6.97 2.21 12.49
C GLU A 83 7.62 2.51 13.84
N ARG A 84 7.71 3.78 14.24
CA ARG A 84 7.92 4.11 15.65
C ARG A 84 6.57 4.40 16.30
N LEU A 85 6.37 3.87 17.50
CA LEU A 85 5.20 4.12 18.31
C LEU A 85 5.35 5.47 19.04
N ASP A 86 5.35 6.57 18.30
CA ASP A 86 5.54 7.90 18.87
C ASP A 86 4.39 8.27 19.86
N ALA A 87 4.71 9.05 20.90
CA ALA A 87 3.84 9.33 22.05
C ALA A 87 2.62 10.19 21.70
N ALA A 88 1.45 9.71 22.17
CA ALA A 88 0.11 10.28 22.05
C ALA A 88 -0.35 10.53 20.60
N PRO A 89 -1.64 10.29 20.28
CA PRO A 89 -2.20 10.88 19.08
C PRO A 89 -1.89 12.39 19.13
N PRO A 90 -1.48 13.04 18.02
CA PRO A 90 -1.54 14.49 17.98
C PRO A 90 -2.94 14.89 18.46
N ALA A 91 -3.03 15.91 19.30
CA ALA A 91 -4.30 16.40 19.84
C ALA A 91 -5.32 16.42 18.69
N PRO A 92 -6.55 15.90 18.90
CA PRO A 92 -7.54 15.85 17.82
C PRO A 92 -7.56 17.22 17.15
N PRO A 93 -7.43 17.27 15.81
CA PRO A 93 -7.40 18.54 15.12
C PRO A 93 -8.63 19.34 15.55
N PRO A 94 -8.50 20.67 15.72
CA PRO A 94 -9.61 21.49 16.15
C PRO A 94 -10.83 21.18 15.28
N PRO A 95 -12.02 20.98 15.88
CA PRO A 95 -13.21 20.63 15.13
C PRO A 95 -13.44 21.70 14.04
N GLY A 96 -13.35 21.28 12.77
CA GLY A 96 -13.49 22.19 11.62
C GLY A 96 -12.32 22.20 10.63
N ARG A 97 -11.18 21.55 10.91
CA ARG A 97 -10.20 21.24 9.85
C ARG A 97 -10.56 19.92 9.19
N ALA A 98 -10.97 19.97 7.92
CA ALA A 98 -11.03 18.78 7.07
C ALA A 98 -9.63 18.15 7.08
N ASN A 99 -9.50 16.93 7.62
CA ASN A 99 -8.24 16.20 7.56
C ASN A 99 -7.87 16.02 6.09
N PRO A 100 -6.79 16.68 5.60
CA PRO A 100 -6.49 16.68 4.19
C PRO A 100 -6.14 15.26 3.77
N LEU A 101 -6.72 14.83 2.64
CA LEU A 101 -6.37 13.55 2.04
C LEU A 101 -4.96 13.67 1.44
N THR A 102 -4.11 12.69 1.70
CA THR A 102 -2.90 12.50 0.89
C THR A 102 -3.24 11.59 -0.28
N ILE A 103 -2.80 11.92 -1.49
CA ILE A 103 -2.82 10.98 -2.62
C ILE A 103 -1.40 10.64 -3.04
N GLN A 104 -1.11 9.35 -3.12
CA GLN A 104 0.11 8.84 -3.72
C GLN A 104 -0.02 8.78 -5.25
N PRO A 105 1.09 8.89 -5.99
CA PRO A 105 1.07 8.66 -7.44
C PRO A 105 0.46 7.31 -7.80
N VAL A 106 -0.42 7.28 -8.82
CA VAL A 106 -0.95 6.03 -9.38
C VAL A 106 0.22 5.15 -9.85
N GLN A 107 0.44 4.04 -9.15
CA GLN A 107 1.53 3.11 -9.48
C GLN A 107 1.12 2.22 -10.65
N PHE A 108 1.79 2.38 -11.80
CA PHE A 108 1.66 1.45 -12.92
C PHE A 108 2.47 0.19 -12.65
N ILE A 109 1.79 -0.95 -12.46
CA ILE A 109 2.42 -2.21 -12.05
C ILE A 109 2.82 -3.06 -13.27
N ALA A 110 1.96 -3.15 -14.29
CA ALA A 110 2.20 -4.01 -15.45
C ALA A 110 1.28 -3.66 -16.64
N GLY A 111 1.76 -3.88 -17.87
CA GLY A 111 0.98 -3.79 -19.09
C GLY A 111 1.67 -3.05 -20.24
N LYS A 112 0.87 -2.53 -21.18
CA LYS A 112 1.31 -1.78 -22.36
C LYS A 112 2.00 -0.45 -22.00
N ALA A 113 2.93 0.01 -22.84
CA ALA A 113 3.66 1.27 -22.63
C ALA A 113 2.74 2.50 -22.47
N ALA A 114 1.63 2.54 -23.23
CA ALA A 114 0.60 3.57 -23.14
C ALA A 114 -0.04 3.67 -21.73
N GLY A 115 0.02 2.59 -20.94
CA GLY A 115 -0.50 2.56 -19.57
C GLY A 115 0.20 3.54 -18.62
N ARG A 116 1.45 3.92 -18.88
CA ARG A 116 2.16 4.92 -18.06
C ARG A 116 1.61 6.33 -18.27
N ALA A 117 1.42 6.73 -19.53
CA ALA A 117 0.83 8.02 -19.86
C ALA A 117 -0.62 8.11 -19.33
N PHE A 118 -1.37 7.01 -19.45
CA PHE A 118 -2.70 6.91 -18.88
C PHE A 118 -2.70 7.03 -17.34
N ALA A 119 -1.75 6.41 -16.64
CA ALA A 119 -1.62 6.54 -15.19
C ALA A 119 -1.37 8.00 -14.76
N GLN A 120 -0.56 8.73 -15.54
CA GLN A 120 -0.29 10.15 -15.29
C GLN A 120 -1.53 11.01 -15.50
N GLY A 121 -2.24 10.83 -16.62
CA GLY A 121 -3.49 11.54 -16.87
C GLY A 121 -4.57 11.23 -15.82
N LEU A 122 -4.70 9.95 -15.44
CA LEU A 122 -5.59 9.54 -14.36
C LEU A 122 -5.20 10.17 -13.00
N GLN A 123 -3.91 10.35 -12.72
CA GLN A 123 -3.44 11.03 -11.51
C GLN A 123 -3.89 12.50 -11.49
N GLU A 124 -3.78 13.22 -12.62
CA GLU A 124 -4.22 14.61 -12.72
C GLU A 124 -5.73 14.75 -12.51
N GLU A 125 -6.51 13.86 -13.15
CA GLU A 125 -7.97 13.81 -12.99
C GLU A 125 -8.38 13.49 -11.55
N LEU A 126 -7.75 12.48 -10.93
CA LEU A 126 -8.01 12.15 -9.53
C LEU A 126 -7.67 13.32 -8.61
N LEU A 127 -6.53 13.98 -8.80
CA LEU A 127 -6.14 15.12 -7.99
C LEU A 127 -7.17 16.25 -8.10
N SER A 128 -7.53 16.63 -9.33
CA SER A 128 -8.51 17.69 -9.60
C SER A 128 -9.85 17.40 -8.90
N GLN A 129 -10.38 16.19 -9.08
CA GLN A 129 -11.69 15.83 -8.54
C GLN A 129 -11.69 15.62 -7.03
N LEU A 130 -10.61 15.08 -6.46
CA LEU A 130 -10.48 14.95 -5.00
C LEU A 130 -10.37 16.32 -4.35
N VAL A 131 -9.64 17.27 -4.95
CA VAL A 131 -9.57 18.65 -4.42
C VAL A 131 -10.93 19.31 -4.41
N GLN A 132 -11.70 19.15 -5.49
CA GLN A 132 -13.06 19.67 -5.57
C GLN A 132 -14.01 19.01 -4.56
N ALA A 133 -13.87 17.71 -4.31
CA ALA A 133 -14.78 16.96 -3.45
C ALA A 133 -14.46 17.07 -1.94
N PHE A 134 -13.18 17.17 -1.58
CA PHE A 134 -12.71 17.06 -0.19
C PHE A 134 -11.92 18.28 0.30
N GLY A 135 -11.66 19.28 -0.56
CA GLY A 135 -10.80 20.42 -0.23
C GLY A 135 -9.31 20.10 -0.44
N PRO A 136 -8.38 20.74 0.27
CA PRO A 136 -6.94 20.54 0.04
C PRO A 136 -6.51 19.06 0.08
N VAL A 137 -5.86 18.63 -1.00
CA VAL A 137 -5.26 17.30 -1.13
C VAL A 137 -3.74 17.45 -1.19
N VAL A 138 -3.03 16.65 -0.44
CA VAL A 138 -1.58 16.65 -0.41
C VAL A 138 -1.03 15.57 -1.31
N LEU A 139 -0.03 15.93 -2.12
CA LEU A 139 0.75 14.99 -2.91
C LEU A 139 1.91 14.49 -2.05
N GLY A 140 2.03 13.17 -1.89
CA GLY A 140 3.14 12.62 -1.12
C GLY A 140 3.16 11.10 -1.09
N GLU A 141 4.36 10.53 -0.97
CA GLU A 141 4.57 9.08 -0.85
C GLU A 141 4.26 8.55 0.56
N ALA A 142 4.13 9.42 1.56
CA ALA A 142 3.79 9.04 2.92
C ALA A 142 2.86 10.08 3.55
N ALA A 143 1.92 9.61 4.37
CA ALA A 143 1.18 10.49 5.27
C ALA A 143 2.15 11.14 6.25
N GLN A 144 2.08 12.47 6.35
CA GLN A 144 2.66 13.20 7.46
C GLN A 144 1.73 13.09 8.67
N GLN A 145 2.25 13.33 9.87
CA GLN A 145 1.56 13.13 11.15
C GLN A 145 0.22 13.91 11.28
N ASP A 146 0.03 14.94 10.45
CA ASP A 146 -1.16 15.79 10.37
C ASP A 146 -2.13 15.41 9.22
N GLN A 147 -1.85 14.30 8.51
CA GLN A 147 -2.65 13.76 7.40
C GLN A 147 -2.95 12.28 7.64
N PRO A 148 -4.04 11.96 8.36
CA PRO A 148 -4.28 10.59 8.80
C PRO A 148 -4.79 9.67 7.68
N ARG A 149 -4.99 10.16 6.44
CA ARG A 149 -5.68 9.41 5.38
C ARG A 149 -4.91 9.48 4.06
N VAL A 150 -4.42 8.34 3.59
CA VAL A 150 -3.67 8.20 2.33
C VAL A 150 -4.46 7.38 1.33
N VAL A 151 -4.65 7.92 0.13
CA VAL A 151 -5.18 7.23 -1.03
C VAL A 151 -4.03 6.60 -1.80
N ILE A 152 -4.06 5.28 -1.93
CA ILE A 152 -3.08 4.48 -2.67
C ILE A 152 -3.76 3.87 -3.87
N SER A 153 -3.21 4.12 -5.06
CA SER A 153 -3.79 3.69 -6.32
C SER A 153 -2.78 2.87 -7.12
N THR A 154 -3.24 1.76 -7.69
CA THR A 154 -2.42 0.92 -8.58
C THR A 154 -3.16 0.66 -9.88
N LEU A 155 -2.46 0.77 -11.00
CA LEU A 155 -2.97 0.55 -12.35
C LEU A 155 -2.33 -0.70 -12.96
N ARG A 156 -3.17 -1.58 -13.51
CA ARG A 156 -2.78 -2.72 -14.33
C ARG A 156 -3.51 -2.67 -15.66
N VAL A 157 -2.78 -2.94 -16.72
CA VAL A 157 -3.32 -2.91 -18.08
C VAL A 157 -3.07 -4.27 -18.72
N ASP A 158 -4.14 -4.88 -19.22
CA ASP A 158 -4.12 -6.12 -19.98
C ASP A 158 -4.59 -5.86 -21.43
N ALA A 159 -4.63 -6.89 -22.27
CA ALA A 159 -5.15 -6.81 -23.63
C ALA A 159 -6.61 -6.30 -23.65
N ASP A 160 -7.43 -6.82 -22.73
CA ASP A 160 -8.88 -6.70 -22.77
C ASP A 160 -9.47 -5.79 -21.68
N ARG A 161 -8.64 -5.26 -20.77
CA ARG A 161 -9.12 -4.40 -19.67
C ARG A 161 -8.03 -3.57 -19.01
N ILE A 162 -8.47 -2.48 -18.40
CA ILE A 162 -7.69 -1.69 -17.46
C ILE A 162 -8.31 -1.88 -16.07
N ARG A 163 -7.49 -2.23 -15.08
CA ARG A 163 -7.90 -2.38 -13.68
C ARG A 163 -7.17 -1.37 -12.81
N VAL A 164 -7.93 -0.55 -12.10
CA VAL A 164 -7.43 0.32 -11.04
C VAL A 164 -7.87 -0.20 -9.69
N SER A 165 -6.93 -0.41 -8.79
CA SER A 165 -7.24 -0.73 -7.39
C SER A 165 -6.89 0.47 -6.53
N VAL A 166 -7.88 0.97 -5.77
CA VAL A 166 -7.73 2.12 -4.87
C VAL A 166 -7.92 1.64 -3.43
N ARG A 167 -7.09 2.13 -2.53
CA ARG A 167 -7.14 1.83 -1.09
C ARG A 167 -7.06 3.13 -0.30
N LEU A 168 -7.82 3.20 0.78
CA LEU A 168 -7.70 4.24 1.79
C LEU A 168 -6.96 3.63 2.99
N LEU A 169 -5.80 4.21 3.31
CA LEU A 169 -4.97 3.85 4.43
C LEU A 169 -5.11 4.91 5.52
N GLU A 170 -5.38 4.48 6.74
CA GLU A 170 -5.38 5.32 7.93
C GLU A 170 -4.05 5.20 8.67
N VAL A 171 -3.44 6.35 8.98
CA VAL A 171 -2.11 6.50 9.58
C VAL A 171 -2.27 7.24 10.92
N PRO A 172 -1.51 6.89 11.99
CA PRO A 172 -0.32 6.01 12.03
C PRO A 172 -0.59 4.50 12.12
N GLN A 173 -1.84 4.03 12.20
CA GLN A 173 -2.11 2.60 12.44
C GLN A 173 -1.88 1.70 11.21
N HIS A 174 -1.51 2.28 10.06
CA HIS A 174 -1.36 1.63 8.75
C HIS A 174 -2.53 0.67 8.42
N ARG A 175 -3.74 1.12 8.75
CA ARG A 175 -4.95 0.32 8.61
C ARG A 175 -5.63 0.65 7.30
N VAL A 176 -5.82 -0.35 6.44
CA VAL A 176 -6.66 -0.18 5.25
C VAL A 176 -8.12 -0.14 5.71
N THR A 177 -8.75 1.04 5.64
CA THR A 177 -10.14 1.24 6.03
C THR A 177 -11.09 0.98 4.87
N TRP A 178 -10.60 1.12 3.63
CA TRP A 178 -11.37 0.88 2.43
C TRP A 178 -10.50 0.42 1.27
N ALA A 179 -11.05 -0.44 0.42
CA ALA A 179 -10.43 -0.86 -0.82
C ALA A 179 -11.50 -1.18 -1.87
N ARG A 180 -11.29 -0.76 -3.10
CA ARG A 180 -12.16 -1.13 -4.23
C ARG A 180 -11.36 -1.27 -5.52
N GLN A 181 -11.85 -2.13 -6.41
CA GLN A 181 -11.32 -2.31 -7.75
C GLN A 181 -12.30 -1.73 -8.77
N PHE A 182 -11.76 -1.10 -9.80
CA PHE A 182 -12.49 -0.48 -10.90
C PHE A 182 -11.92 -1.05 -12.19
N ASP A 183 -12.79 -1.71 -12.95
CA ASP A 183 -12.46 -2.30 -14.24
C ASP A 183 -13.12 -1.50 -15.35
N GLN A 184 -12.37 -1.24 -16.41
CA GLN A 184 -12.91 -0.66 -17.63
C GLN A 184 -12.35 -1.34 -18.88
N ALA A 185 -13.05 -1.16 -19.99
CA ALA A 185 -12.59 -1.55 -21.31
C ALA A 185 -11.22 -0.91 -21.63
N PRO A 186 -10.41 -1.52 -22.52
CA PRO A 186 -9.10 -0.99 -22.86
C PRO A 186 -9.27 0.28 -23.69
N GLY A 187 -9.07 1.43 -23.06
CA GLY A 187 -9.08 2.76 -23.68
C GLY A 187 -8.13 3.68 -22.92
N PHE A 188 -7.34 4.46 -23.66
CA PHE A 188 -6.33 5.36 -23.08
C PHE A 188 -6.64 6.85 -23.31
N GLY A 189 -7.83 7.17 -23.82
CA GLY A 189 -8.23 8.55 -24.08
C GLY A 189 -8.52 9.32 -22.79
N ILE A 190 -8.69 10.63 -22.94
CA ILE A 190 -9.00 11.55 -21.85
C ILE A 190 -10.36 11.21 -21.23
N GLN A 191 -11.35 10.88 -22.06
CA GLN A 191 -12.69 10.50 -21.60
C GLN A 191 -12.65 9.28 -20.66
N GLU A 192 -11.82 8.28 -20.95
CA GLU A 192 -11.66 7.12 -20.07
C GLU A 192 -10.94 7.48 -18.75
N GLN A 193 -10.03 8.44 -18.77
CA GLN A 193 -9.36 8.93 -17.55
C GLN A 193 -10.36 9.68 -16.64
N GLU A 194 -11.11 10.61 -17.21
CA GLU A 194 -12.14 11.41 -16.51
C GLU A 194 -13.23 10.53 -15.90
N ALA A 195 -13.77 9.59 -16.68
CA ALA A 195 -14.82 8.69 -16.25
C ALA A 195 -14.36 7.78 -15.09
N LEU A 196 -13.13 7.26 -15.18
CA LEU A 196 -12.56 6.41 -14.15
C LEU A 196 -12.28 7.20 -12.86
N ALA A 197 -11.70 8.40 -12.98
CA ALA A 197 -11.48 9.29 -11.84
C ALA A 197 -12.79 9.67 -11.14
N SER A 198 -13.84 9.99 -11.91
CA SER A 198 -15.18 10.32 -11.39
C SER A 198 -15.81 9.18 -10.61
N THR A 199 -15.68 7.97 -11.14
CA THR A 199 -16.18 6.75 -10.49
C THR A 199 -15.44 6.49 -9.17
N ILE A 200 -14.10 6.65 -9.17
CA ILE A 200 -13.27 6.49 -7.98
C ILE A 200 -13.61 7.55 -6.92
N CYS A 201 -13.65 8.83 -7.30
CA CYS A 201 -13.92 9.94 -6.41
C CYS A 201 -15.31 9.80 -5.76
N SER A 202 -16.32 9.45 -6.56
CA SER A 202 -17.68 9.21 -6.08
C SER A 202 -17.74 8.05 -5.07
N ALA A 203 -17.02 6.96 -5.33
CA ALA A 203 -16.95 5.81 -4.42
C ALA A 203 -16.24 6.16 -3.09
N LEU A 204 -15.17 6.96 -3.14
CA LEU A 204 -14.49 7.47 -1.96
C LEU A 204 -15.39 8.40 -1.15
N LYS A 205 -16.13 9.29 -1.82
CA LYS A 205 -17.05 10.24 -1.17
C LYS A 205 -18.15 9.52 -0.40
N LEU A 206 -18.77 8.51 -1.02
CA LEU A 206 -19.76 7.65 -0.36
C LEU A 206 -19.22 6.96 0.88
N HIS A 207 -17.96 6.48 0.85
CA HIS A 207 -17.36 5.82 2.01
C HIS A 207 -17.00 6.80 3.13
N LEU A 208 -16.54 8.01 2.80
CA LEU A 208 -16.09 9.00 3.79
C LEU A 208 -17.24 9.81 4.41
N GLN A 209 -18.43 9.77 3.82
CA GLN A 209 -19.64 10.48 4.28
C GLN A 209 -20.68 9.57 4.96
N GLY A 210 -20.51 8.24 4.89
CA GLY A 210 -21.38 7.24 5.53
C GLY A 210 -20.74 6.66 6.77
#